data_AF-A0A0G0HVQ5-F1
#
_entry.id   AF-A0A0G0HVQ5-F1
#
_cell.length_a   1.000
_cell.length_b   1.000
_cell.length_c   1.000
_cell.angle_alpha   90.00
_cell.angle_beta   90.00
_cell.angle_gamma   90.00
#
_symmetry.space_group_name_H-M   'P 1'
#
loop_
_entity.id
_entity.type
_entity.pdbx_description
1 polymer ?
#
loop_
_entity_poly.entity_id
_entity_poly.type
_entity_poly.pdbx_seq_one_letter_code
_entity_poly.pdbx_strand_id
1 'polypeptide(L)'
;MDFSNYITVFNNVPKNTSYLIGDFIGFEFHIDKVVGIVINILIALIFIAIYYLIGSKIRIFLFKNIDCKNFHNFVNVALGYIFVNSALAILGLLSLLYPTVLWLYIITILFISIYPYRTLKNSMVELRSSISKTKRILNENKWVFFGVILFVFIAFLRLIPPEIGEDAIGYHTSDPYLFLKNHTTVLKHSYVAMPAPHLGEMTYTISEFIGFKDSTRYIHFSFYFLVVFLLMLVSPYGALFFTTAPVIIQISSKANVDFQWILCWLLSIFLVTQSKQRGIKNMILIGILFGGVLASKLWTIAFSPLFILYLLIIYRKLNLKAKLRMIFAFSLSAFLINLVWLWRSFIISGNPLYPVFSTITSLDGGSGALGAGNIIGFNNLMFRMQNISVLSPLFYFGMFIVILHWRCAFKLLRRPNLSLFFVFLAAEYIFVKYHFGRYLLGLYSLAVLIVSIGLKDLIKKYNIYKIVFVMIYGILFIYYFTNTLLVLPYGFGWADNNRYLTRILFRDNASYYDFDHLFSKWISSNDKVATYGISGYYYADFDYIDIYYIFGKNNKSFDLLMEKNVTKLLIKGGDIFWFCESLSLQNCSSNKVKLLVSYPEGIGKYNLYSISESTRLP
;
A
#
# COMPACT_ATOMS: atom_id res chain seq x y z
N MET A 1 20.20 -20.16 10.72
CA MET A 1 20.19 -19.28 11.90
C MET A 1 21.42 -18.42 11.80
N ASP A 2 21.29 -17.10 11.85
CA ASP A 2 22.44 -16.23 12.03
C ASP A 2 22.02 -15.07 12.94
N PHE A 3 22.39 -15.16 14.22
CA PHE A 3 22.15 -14.12 15.22
C PHE A 3 22.90 -12.82 14.88
N SER A 4 23.83 -12.88 13.93
CA SER A 4 24.53 -11.72 13.34
C SER A 4 23.55 -10.66 12.83
N ASN A 5 22.41 -11.06 12.26
CA ASN A 5 21.41 -10.15 11.68
C ASN A 5 20.56 -9.36 12.70
N TYR A 6 20.70 -9.62 14.01
CA TYR A 6 20.10 -8.78 15.05
C TYR A 6 21.13 -7.83 15.68
N ILE A 7 22.39 -8.25 15.74
CA ILE A 7 23.53 -7.36 16.06
C ILE A 7 23.70 -6.31 14.95
N THR A 8 23.30 -6.60 13.71
CA THR A 8 23.30 -5.62 12.61
C THR A 8 22.35 -4.44 12.80
N VAL A 9 21.32 -4.53 13.65
CA VAL A 9 20.41 -3.41 13.93
C VAL A 9 21.19 -2.20 14.44
N PHE A 10 22.11 -2.41 15.40
CA PHE A 10 22.99 -1.35 15.87
C PHE A 10 24.16 -1.07 14.92
N ASN A 11 24.68 -2.07 14.20
CA ASN A 11 25.78 -1.85 13.25
C ASN A 11 25.37 -1.00 12.04
N ASN A 12 24.07 -0.89 11.74
CA ASN A 12 23.57 -0.03 10.68
C ASN A 12 23.77 1.46 11.00
N VAL A 13 23.76 1.87 12.27
CA VAL A 13 23.92 3.29 12.65
C VAL A 13 25.32 3.80 12.33
N PRO A 14 26.43 3.17 12.78
CA PRO A 14 27.78 3.56 12.36
C PRO A 14 27.95 3.55 10.85
N LYS A 15 27.47 2.50 10.16
CA LYS A 15 27.57 2.37 8.71
C LYS A 15 26.86 3.52 7.97
N ASN A 16 25.62 3.81 8.34
CA ASN A 16 24.85 4.91 7.75
C ASN A 16 25.45 6.28 8.10
N THR A 17 26.08 6.40 9.27
CA THR A 17 26.83 7.61 9.65
C THR A 17 28.04 7.81 8.74
N SER A 18 28.86 6.77 8.54
CA SER A 18 29.99 6.83 7.60
C SER A 18 29.56 7.19 6.19
N TYR A 19 28.45 6.62 5.71
CA TYR A 19 27.89 6.98 4.40
C TYR A 19 27.46 8.44 4.34
N LEU A 20 26.71 8.92 5.34
CA LEU A 20 26.28 10.31 5.39
C LEU A 20 27.47 11.27 5.41
N ILE A 21 28.52 10.98 6.20
CA ILE A 21 29.73 11.81 6.23
C ILE A 21 30.38 11.90 4.84
N GLY A 22 30.49 10.78 4.12
CA GLY A 22 31.08 10.75 2.78
C GLY A 22 30.20 11.37 1.68
N ASP A 23 28.91 11.52 1.93
CA ASP A 23 27.94 12.06 0.99
C ASP A 23 27.51 13.50 1.31
N PHE A 24 27.93 14.05 2.44
CA PHE A 24 27.52 15.38 2.87
C PHE A 24 28.11 16.43 1.93
N ILE A 25 27.25 17.25 1.33
CA ILE A 25 27.64 18.28 0.37
C ILE A 25 27.68 19.65 1.05
N GLY A 26 26.77 19.92 1.99
CA GLY A 26 26.67 21.18 2.71
C GLY A 26 25.25 21.49 3.18
N PHE A 27 25.08 22.56 3.96
CA PHE A 27 23.77 23.05 4.36
C PHE A 27 23.26 24.09 3.36
N GLU A 28 22.73 23.63 2.23
CA GLU A 28 22.01 24.49 1.29
C GLU A 28 20.51 24.41 1.57
N PHE A 29 19.85 25.56 1.70
CA PHE A 29 18.40 25.62 1.91
C PHE A 29 17.69 25.62 0.56
N HIS A 30 17.18 24.46 0.16
CA HIS A 30 16.40 24.27 -1.05
C HIS A 30 14.91 24.57 -0.78
N ILE A 31 14.49 25.81 -1.01
CA ILE A 31 13.11 26.26 -0.79
C ILE A 31 12.09 25.43 -1.59
N ASP A 32 12.47 24.97 -2.79
CA ASP A 32 11.70 24.09 -3.66
C ASP A 32 11.35 22.76 -2.97
N LYS A 33 12.28 22.18 -2.19
CA LYS A 33 12.01 20.95 -1.42
C LYS A 33 10.97 21.17 -0.34
N VAL A 34 11.10 22.26 0.41
CA VAL A 34 10.14 22.62 1.47
C VAL A 34 8.76 22.90 0.88
N VAL A 35 8.70 23.68 -0.20
CA VAL A 35 7.46 23.96 -0.94
C VAL A 35 6.84 22.67 -1.47
N GLY A 36 7.65 21.76 -2.04
CA GLY A 36 7.20 20.44 -2.49
C GLY A 36 6.56 19.62 -1.38
N ILE A 37 7.17 19.56 -0.19
CA ILE A 37 6.59 18.88 0.98
C ILE A 37 5.23 19.49 1.34
N VAL A 38 5.13 20.82 1.41
CA VAL A 38 3.88 21.51 1.74
C VAL A 38 2.79 21.21 0.71
N ILE A 39 3.11 21.28 -0.59
CA ILE A 39 2.18 20.96 -1.66
C ILE A 39 1.70 19.51 -1.55
N ASN A 40 2.60 18.56 -1.31
CA ASN A 40 2.24 17.16 -1.17
C ASN A 40 1.31 16.89 0.03
N ILE A 41 1.54 17.59 1.15
CA ILE A 41 0.64 17.55 2.32
C ILE A 41 -0.73 18.12 1.96
N LEU A 42 -0.78 19.28 1.29
CA LEU A 42 -2.04 19.90 0.89
C LEU A 42 -2.85 19.01 -0.05
N ILE A 43 -2.22 18.39 -1.04
CA ILE A 43 -2.85 17.44 -1.95
C ILE A 43 -3.45 16.28 -1.15
N ALA A 44 -2.67 15.65 -0.26
CA ALA A 44 -3.15 14.56 0.57
C ALA A 44 -4.36 14.95 1.45
N LEU A 45 -4.32 16.14 2.06
CA LEU A 45 -5.44 16.67 2.84
C LEU A 45 -6.69 16.94 1.98
N ILE A 46 -6.52 17.44 0.76
CA ILE A 46 -7.60 17.64 -0.21
C ILE A 46 -8.28 16.31 -0.54
N PHE A 47 -7.52 15.24 -0.80
CA PHE A 47 -8.09 13.90 -1.02
C PHE A 47 -8.92 13.42 0.17
N ILE A 48 -8.39 13.51 1.40
CA ILE A 48 -9.13 13.12 2.61
C ILE A 48 -10.40 13.96 2.78
N ALA A 49 -10.35 15.26 2.49
CA ALA A 49 -11.52 16.13 2.54
C ALA A 49 -12.58 15.73 1.50
N ILE A 50 -12.19 15.50 0.25
CA ILE A 50 -13.10 15.04 -0.82
C ILE A 50 -13.75 13.71 -0.41
N TYR A 51 -12.95 12.74 0.03
CA TYR A 51 -13.46 11.44 0.48
C TYR A 51 -14.42 11.59 1.66
N TYR A 52 -14.07 12.39 2.65
CA TYR A 52 -14.95 12.64 3.80
C TYR A 52 -16.29 13.26 3.38
N LEU A 53 -16.28 14.27 2.51
CA LEU A 53 -17.49 15.00 2.10
C LEU A 53 -18.40 14.18 1.19
N ILE A 54 -17.83 13.46 0.23
CA ILE A 54 -18.61 12.56 -0.64
C ILE A 54 -19.15 11.40 0.18
N GLY A 55 -18.33 10.77 1.01
CA GLY A 55 -18.76 9.65 1.83
C GLY A 55 -19.76 10.04 2.92
N SER A 56 -19.73 11.27 3.45
CA SER A 56 -20.77 11.75 4.37
C SER A 56 -22.12 11.86 3.68
N LYS A 57 -22.16 12.31 2.41
CA LYS A 57 -23.37 12.36 1.59
C LYS A 57 -23.91 10.95 1.34
N ILE A 58 -23.04 10.03 0.92
CA ILE A 58 -23.41 8.61 0.70
C ILE A 58 -23.96 8.01 2.00
N ARG A 59 -23.29 8.24 3.13
CA ARG A 59 -23.73 7.74 4.44
C ARG A 59 -25.08 8.30 4.85
N ILE A 60 -25.28 9.63 4.74
CA ILE A 60 -26.55 10.27 5.13
C ILE A 60 -27.68 9.78 4.23
N PHE A 61 -27.43 9.63 2.93
CA PHE A 61 -28.42 9.20 1.95
C PHE A 61 -28.82 7.72 2.10
N LEU A 62 -27.84 6.81 2.15
CA LEU A 62 -28.10 5.36 2.14
C LEU A 62 -28.18 4.75 3.56
N PHE A 63 -27.48 5.33 4.53
CA PHE A 63 -27.18 4.71 5.82
C PHE A 63 -27.40 5.66 7.03
N LYS A 64 -28.45 6.50 6.99
CA LYS A 64 -28.75 7.53 8.02
C LYS A 64 -28.73 7.03 9.48
N ASN A 65 -29.09 5.76 9.71
CA ASN A 65 -29.34 5.21 11.05
C ASN A 65 -28.27 4.21 11.55
N ILE A 66 -27.02 4.29 11.05
CA ILE A 66 -25.96 3.39 11.54
C ILE A 66 -25.73 3.58 13.05
N ASP A 67 -25.83 2.49 13.81
CA ASP A 67 -25.50 2.42 15.23
C ASP A 67 -23.98 2.32 15.42
N CYS A 68 -23.24 3.41 15.18
CA CYS A 68 -21.81 3.52 15.52
C CYS A 68 -21.29 4.96 15.28
N LYS A 69 -21.88 5.94 15.98
CA LYS A 69 -21.55 7.37 15.78
C LYS A 69 -20.06 7.71 15.91
N ASN A 70 -19.32 6.94 16.72
CA ASN A 70 -17.89 7.14 16.92
C ASN A 70 -17.04 6.83 15.69
N PHE A 71 -17.54 6.00 14.76
CA PHE A 71 -16.83 5.61 13.55
C PHE A 71 -17.28 6.38 12.31
N HIS A 72 -18.29 7.26 12.42
CA HIS A 72 -18.85 7.96 11.27
C HIS A 72 -17.80 8.67 10.41
N ASN A 73 -16.82 9.35 11.02
CA ASN A 73 -15.83 10.08 10.23
C ASN A 73 -14.95 9.17 9.39
N PHE A 74 -14.54 8.04 9.96
CA PHE A 74 -13.72 7.05 9.25
C PHE A 74 -14.55 6.32 8.19
N VAL A 75 -15.81 6.00 8.48
CA VAL A 75 -16.77 5.44 7.51
C VAL A 75 -16.98 6.41 6.34
N ASN A 76 -17.11 7.71 6.60
CA ASN A 76 -17.23 8.71 5.55
C ASN A 76 -15.98 8.68 4.65
N VAL A 77 -14.76 8.75 5.22
CA VAL A 77 -13.54 8.68 4.39
C VAL A 77 -13.48 7.37 3.59
N ALA A 78 -13.74 6.22 4.21
CA ALA A 78 -13.70 4.93 3.53
C ALA A 78 -14.75 4.82 2.39
N LEU A 79 -15.98 5.29 2.62
CA LEU A 79 -17.01 5.31 1.58
C LEU A 79 -16.65 6.23 0.42
N GLY A 80 -16.12 7.42 0.70
CA GLY A 80 -15.66 8.34 -0.33
C GLY A 80 -14.48 7.78 -1.13
N TYR A 81 -13.49 7.19 -0.44
CA TYR A 81 -12.36 6.49 -1.04
C TYR A 81 -12.83 5.41 -2.02
N ILE A 82 -13.70 4.50 -1.56
CA ILE A 82 -14.24 3.42 -2.39
C ILE A 82 -15.00 4.00 -3.59
N PHE A 83 -15.94 4.93 -3.35
CA PHE A 83 -16.80 5.44 -4.41
C PHE A 83 -16.04 6.20 -5.50
N VAL A 84 -15.19 7.15 -5.10
CA VAL A 84 -14.38 7.97 -6.03
C VAL A 84 -13.48 7.03 -6.84
N ASN A 85 -12.69 6.21 -6.18
CA ASN A 85 -11.70 5.39 -6.88
C ASN A 85 -12.32 4.26 -7.71
N SER A 86 -13.48 3.70 -7.31
CA SER A 86 -14.21 2.77 -8.16
C SER A 86 -14.76 3.46 -9.42
N ALA A 87 -15.24 4.70 -9.32
CA ALA A 87 -15.68 5.45 -10.50
C ALA A 87 -14.52 5.72 -11.46
N LEU A 88 -13.33 6.08 -10.95
CA LEU A 88 -12.15 6.26 -11.77
C LEU A 88 -11.67 4.93 -12.39
N ALA A 89 -11.74 3.82 -11.64
CA ALA A 89 -11.45 2.49 -12.17
C ALA A 89 -12.37 2.12 -13.34
N ILE A 90 -13.66 2.47 -13.26
CA ILE A 90 -14.63 2.25 -14.35
C ILE A 90 -14.25 3.08 -15.58
N LEU A 91 -13.88 4.36 -15.42
CA LEU A 91 -13.37 5.18 -16.53
C LEU A 91 -12.12 4.53 -17.16
N GLY A 92 -11.22 4.02 -16.32
CA GLY A 92 -10.06 3.25 -16.74
C GLY A 92 -10.39 1.98 -17.52
N LEU A 93 -11.37 1.20 -17.06
CA LEU A 93 -11.82 0.00 -17.75
C LEU A 93 -12.43 0.31 -19.12
N LEU A 94 -13.13 1.44 -19.23
CA LEU A 94 -13.73 1.94 -20.47
C LEU A 94 -12.73 2.67 -21.38
N SER A 95 -11.45 2.71 -21.01
CA SER A 95 -10.39 3.41 -21.75
C SER A 95 -10.66 4.91 -21.93
N LEU A 96 -11.15 5.57 -20.87
CA LEU A 96 -11.53 6.99 -20.83
C LEU A 96 -10.58 7.85 -19.98
N LEU A 97 -9.35 7.43 -19.69
CA LEU A 97 -8.39 8.23 -18.90
C LEU A 97 -7.67 9.28 -19.75
N TYR A 98 -8.41 9.98 -20.60
CA TYR A 98 -7.92 11.13 -21.35
C TYR A 98 -7.87 12.37 -20.44
N PRO A 99 -6.95 13.33 -20.70
CA PRO A 99 -6.84 14.54 -19.89
C PRO A 99 -8.15 15.31 -19.72
N THR A 100 -8.96 15.42 -20.79
CA THR A 100 -10.25 16.12 -20.77
C THR A 100 -11.27 15.44 -19.84
N VAL A 101 -11.37 14.11 -19.91
CA VAL A 101 -12.27 13.32 -19.05
C VAL A 101 -11.81 13.37 -17.60
N LEU A 102 -10.50 13.31 -17.34
CA LEU A 102 -9.94 13.40 -16.00
C LEU A 102 -10.19 14.78 -15.36
N TRP A 103 -10.01 15.87 -16.10
CA TRP A 103 -10.37 17.21 -15.61
C TRP A 103 -11.86 17.33 -15.31
N LEU A 104 -12.72 16.84 -16.21
CA LEU A 104 -14.17 16.82 -15.99
C LEU A 104 -14.51 16.01 -14.73
N TYR A 105 -13.89 14.85 -14.55
CA TYR A 105 -14.05 14.00 -13.39
C TYR A 105 -13.63 14.70 -12.11
N ILE A 106 -12.45 15.33 -12.08
CA ILE A 106 -11.93 16.09 -10.93
C ILE A 106 -12.87 17.26 -10.57
N ILE A 107 -13.29 18.05 -11.55
CA ILE A 107 -14.24 19.16 -11.34
C ILE A 107 -15.57 18.62 -10.80
N THR A 108 -16.06 17.50 -11.32
CA THR A 108 -17.30 16.86 -10.89
C THR A 108 -17.21 16.39 -9.44
N ILE A 109 -16.14 15.69 -9.04
CA ILE A 109 -15.99 15.25 -7.64
C ILE A 109 -15.81 16.44 -6.69
N LEU A 110 -15.11 17.50 -7.10
CA LEU A 110 -14.99 18.73 -6.32
C LEU A 110 -16.36 19.40 -6.13
N PHE A 111 -17.13 19.55 -7.21
CA PHE A 111 -18.47 20.10 -7.17
C PHE A 111 -19.39 19.26 -6.28
N ILE A 112 -19.43 17.94 -6.48
CA ILE A 112 -20.22 17.01 -5.66
C ILE A 112 -19.76 17.03 -4.21
N SER A 113 -18.48 17.26 -3.90
CA SER A 113 -17.99 17.32 -2.52
C SER A 113 -18.50 18.57 -1.79
N ILE A 114 -18.55 19.72 -2.47
CA ILE A 114 -18.92 21.01 -1.87
C ILE A 114 -20.44 21.24 -1.89
N TYR A 115 -21.14 20.85 -2.95
CA TYR A 115 -22.58 21.14 -3.14
C TYR A 115 -23.51 20.05 -2.57
N PRO A 116 -24.54 20.36 -1.77
CA PRO A 116 -24.89 21.68 -1.25
C PRO A 116 -24.00 22.08 -0.06
N TYR A 117 -23.67 23.37 0.05
CA TYR A 117 -22.81 23.92 1.11
C TYR A 117 -23.32 23.62 2.53
N ARG A 118 -24.64 23.46 2.70
CA ARG A 118 -25.24 23.05 3.98
C ARG A 118 -24.67 21.72 4.50
N THR A 119 -24.38 20.77 3.60
CA THR A 119 -23.79 19.49 3.99
C THR A 119 -22.37 19.66 4.50
N LEU A 120 -21.56 20.53 3.85
CA LEU A 120 -20.23 20.89 4.32
C LEU A 120 -20.29 21.46 5.74
N LYS A 121 -21.20 22.41 6.00
CA LYS A 121 -21.39 22.97 7.35
C LYS A 121 -21.72 21.90 8.39
N ASN A 122 -22.65 21.00 8.08
CA ASN A 122 -23.04 19.91 8.99
C ASN A 122 -21.90 18.92 9.25
N SER A 123 -21.16 18.56 8.19
CA SER A 123 -19.95 17.74 8.25
C SER A 123 -18.89 18.35 9.18
N MET A 124 -18.65 19.66 9.08
CA MET A 124 -17.72 20.37 9.97
C MET A 124 -18.16 20.36 11.43
N VAL A 125 -19.46 20.45 11.70
CA VAL A 125 -20.01 20.34 13.07
C VAL A 125 -19.82 18.93 13.63
N GLU A 126 -20.07 17.88 12.83
CA GLU A 126 -19.86 16.48 13.23
C GLU A 126 -18.37 16.21 13.52
N LEU A 127 -17.48 16.74 12.69
CA LEU A 127 -16.04 16.66 12.88
C LEU A 127 -15.59 17.36 14.17
N ARG A 128 -16.04 18.60 14.41
CA ARG A 128 -15.72 19.35 15.65
C ARG A 128 -16.21 18.63 16.90
N SER A 129 -17.43 18.07 16.86
CA SER A 129 -17.96 17.26 17.95
C SER A 129 -17.09 16.03 18.22
N SER A 130 -16.64 15.36 17.16
CA SER A 130 -15.78 14.18 17.28
C SER A 130 -14.41 14.53 17.86
N ILE A 131 -13.80 15.63 17.42
CA ILE A 131 -12.53 16.15 17.97
C ILE A 131 -12.65 16.39 19.48
N SER A 132 -13.77 16.94 19.95
CA SER A 132 -13.97 17.17 21.39
C SER A 132 -13.99 15.87 22.22
N LYS A 133 -14.60 14.80 21.69
CA LYS A 133 -14.61 13.47 22.33
C LYS A 133 -13.22 12.85 22.32
N THR A 134 -12.52 12.95 21.19
CA THR A 134 -11.14 12.48 21.06
C THR A 134 -10.26 13.19 22.09
N LYS A 135 -10.37 14.51 22.23
CA LYS A 135 -9.61 15.30 23.23
C LYS A 135 -9.74 14.74 24.65
N ARG A 136 -10.92 14.25 25.05
CA ARG A 136 -11.12 13.61 26.36
C ARG A 136 -10.29 12.31 26.48
N ILE A 137 -10.36 11.42 25.49
CA ILE A 137 -9.60 10.16 25.45
C ILE A 137 -8.09 10.44 25.48
N LEU A 138 -7.66 11.48 24.74
CA LEU A 138 -6.27 11.92 24.71
C LEU A 138 -5.80 12.42 26.07
N ASN A 139 -6.60 13.24 26.75
CA ASN A 139 -6.26 13.77 28.08
C ASN A 139 -6.12 12.64 29.12
N GLU A 140 -6.99 11.64 29.09
CA GLU A 140 -6.94 10.48 29.99
C GLU A 140 -5.70 9.59 29.78
N ASN A 141 -5.08 9.65 28.60
CA ASN A 141 -3.94 8.82 28.23
C ASN A 141 -2.79 9.65 27.63
N LYS A 142 -2.58 10.87 28.14
CA LYS A 142 -1.71 11.90 27.53
C LYS A 142 -0.30 11.41 27.19
N TRP A 143 0.30 10.57 28.04
CA TRP A 143 1.64 10.03 27.81
C TRP A 143 1.69 8.98 26.70
N VAL A 144 0.67 8.12 26.61
CA VAL A 144 0.56 7.16 25.51
C VAL A 144 0.32 7.90 24.21
N PHE A 145 -0.55 8.91 24.23
CA PHE A 145 -0.80 9.77 23.08
C PHE A 145 0.47 10.48 22.60
N PHE A 146 1.21 11.12 23.51
CA PHE A 146 2.50 11.72 23.20
C PHE A 146 3.46 10.69 22.58
N GLY A 147 3.49 9.48 23.14
CA GLY A 147 4.27 8.38 22.61
C GLY A 147 3.89 8.01 21.18
N VAL A 148 2.59 7.92 20.87
CA VAL A 148 2.09 7.67 19.52
C VAL A 148 2.48 8.80 18.57
N ILE A 149 2.31 10.05 18.97
CA ILE A 149 2.64 11.22 18.14
C ILE A 149 4.13 11.26 17.81
N LEU A 150 5.02 10.90 18.73
CA LEU A 150 6.46 10.82 18.46
C LEU A 150 6.78 9.81 17.34
N PHE A 151 6.13 8.64 17.34
CA PHE A 151 6.36 7.63 16.30
C PHE A 151 5.68 7.97 14.97
N VAL A 152 4.50 8.60 15.01
CA VAL A 152 3.87 9.18 13.81
C VAL A 152 4.76 10.27 13.21
N PHE A 153 5.39 11.11 14.05
CA PHE A 153 6.33 12.13 13.61
C PHE A 153 7.59 11.54 12.99
N ILE A 154 8.17 10.49 13.59
CA ILE A 154 9.28 9.73 12.97
C ILE A 154 8.88 9.20 11.59
N ALA A 155 7.70 8.59 11.47
CA ALA A 155 7.20 8.09 10.19
C ALA A 155 6.98 9.22 9.17
N PHE A 156 6.49 10.38 9.62
CA PHE A 156 6.35 11.57 8.78
C PHE A 156 7.69 12.09 8.27
N LEU A 157 8.70 12.20 9.15
CA LEU A 157 10.05 12.61 8.76
C LEU A 157 10.66 11.68 7.69
N ARG A 158 10.30 10.39 7.71
CA ARG A 158 10.72 9.42 6.70
C ARG A 158 10.03 9.57 5.34
N LEU A 159 9.04 10.45 5.20
CA LEU A 159 8.50 10.85 3.89
C LEU A 159 9.38 11.87 3.18
N ILE A 160 10.35 12.50 3.87
CA ILE A 160 11.18 13.55 3.29
C ILE A 160 12.29 12.99 2.38
N PRO A 161 13.04 11.93 2.77
CA PRO A 161 14.02 11.30 1.90
C PRO A 161 13.41 10.77 0.59
N PRO A 162 14.22 10.51 -0.45
CA PRO A 162 13.76 9.89 -1.69
C PRO A 162 13.00 8.56 -1.48
N GLU A 163 12.03 8.26 -2.35
CA GLU A 163 11.29 6.99 -2.31
C GLU A 163 12.20 5.81 -2.65
N ILE A 164 12.13 4.74 -1.86
CA ILE A 164 13.00 3.56 -1.98
C ILE A 164 12.23 2.25 -1.80
N GLY A 165 10.90 2.28 -1.81
CA GLY A 165 10.10 1.07 -1.77
C GLY A 165 10.14 0.32 -3.10
N GLU A 166 10.49 -0.96 -3.06
CA GLU A 166 10.42 -1.88 -4.21
C GLU A 166 9.03 -1.81 -4.88
N ASP A 167 7.96 -2.11 -4.14
CA ASP A 167 6.59 -2.00 -4.65
C ASP A 167 6.17 -0.57 -4.99
N ALA A 168 6.65 0.39 -4.20
CA ALA A 168 6.35 1.81 -4.37
C ALA A 168 6.76 2.28 -5.76
N ILE A 169 8.04 2.06 -6.08
CA ILE A 169 8.65 2.38 -7.35
C ILE A 169 8.14 1.45 -8.44
N GLY A 170 8.10 0.15 -8.14
CA GLY A 170 7.79 -0.95 -9.04
C GLY A 170 6.47 -0.77 -9.75
N TYR A 171 5.37 -0.69 -9.00
CA TYR A 171 4.03 -0.68 -9.59
C TYR A 171 3.07 0.33 -8.96
N HIS A 172 3.18 0.65 -7.66
CA HIS A 172 2.24 1.57 -7.01
C HIS A 172 2.25 2.98 -7.62
N THR A 173 3.38 3.44 -8.16
CA THR A 173 3.44 4.69 -8.94
C THR A 173 3.57 4.47 -10.45
N SER A 174 4.19 3.37 -10.88
CA SER A 174 4.41 3.12 -12.30
C SER A 174 3.12 2.75 -13.04
N ASP A 175 2.23 1.99 -12.41
CA ASP A 175 0.96 1.61 -13.03
C ASP A 175 0.02 2.81 -13.23
N PRO A 176 -0.17 3.72 -12.24
CA PRO A 176 -0.84 5.00 -12.47
C PRO A 176 -0.36 5.77 -13.69
N TYR A 177 0.95 5.91 -13.88
CA TYR A 177 1.53 6.56 -15.06
C TYR A 177 1.14 5.82 -16.34
N LEU A 178 1.30 4.49 -16.36
CA LEU A 178 0.95 3.68 -17.53
C LEU A 178 -0.55 3.75 -17.85
N PHE A 179 -1.42 3.85 -16.84
CA PHE A 179 -2.86 4.01 -17.04
C PHE A 179 -3.20 5.33 -17.73
N LEU A 180 -2.55 6.43 -17.32
CA LEU A 180 -2.72 7.73 -17.94
C LEU A 180 -2.19 7.73 -19.37
N LYS A 181 -0.99 7.18 -19.59
CA LYS A 181 -0.34 7.13 -20.89
C LYS A 181 -1.14 6.34 -21.93
N ASN A 182 -1.73 5.22 -21.52
CA ASN A 182 -2.51 4.35 -22.41
C ASN A 182 -4.01 4.64 -22.36
N HIS A 183 -4.42 5.64 -21.57
CA HIS A 183 -5.80 6.02 -21.31
C HIS A 183 -6.70 4.89 -20.76
N THR A 184 -6.13 3.79 -20.27
CA THR A 184 -6.84 2.58 -19.87
C THR A 184 -6.17 1.87 -18.71
N THR A 185 -6.96 1.15 -17.89
CA THR A 185 -6.39 0.23 -16.88
C THR A 185 -6.12 -1.17 -17.44
N VAL A 186 -6.61 -1.49 -18.64
CA VAL A 186 -6.44 -2.80 -19.27
C VAL A 186 -5.12 -2.84 -20.02
N LEU A 187 -4.06 -3.14 -19.28
CA LEU A 187 -2.68 -3.09 -19.75
C LEU A 187 -2.12 -4.49 -19.97
N LYS A 188 -1.44 -4.70 -21.11
CA LYS A 188 -0.71 -5.92 -21.45
C LYS A 188 0.76 -5.71 -21.07
N HIS A 189 1.10 -5.98 -19.82
CA HIS A 189 2.44 -5.79 -19.28
C HIS A 189 2.96 -7.10 -18.67
N SER A 190 4.28 -7.30 -18.64
CA SER A 190 4.92 -8.51 -18.11
C SER A 190 4.88 -8.63 -16.59
N TYR A 191 4.46 -7.58 -15.88
CA TYR A 191 4.47 -7.59 -14.42
C TYR A 191 3.33 -8.45 -13.86
N VAL A 192 3.70 -9.45 -13.06
CA VAL A 192 2.78 -10.46 -12.50
C VAL A 192 1.70 -9.85 -11.60
N ALA A 193 1.94 -8.69 -10.97
CA ALA A 193 0.91 -8.06 -10.14
C ALA A 193 -0.14 -7.27 -10.94
N MET A 194 0.09 -7.00 -12.24
CA MET A 194 -0.75 -6.09 -13.03
C MET A 194 -2.24 -6.46 -13.04
N PRO A 195 -2.63 -7.75 -13.15
CA PRO A 195 -4.05 -8.10 -13.16
C PRO A 195 -4.73 -7.92 -11.80
N ALA A 196 -3.99 -7.79 -10.69
CA ALA A 196 -4.59 -7.66 -9.36
C ALA A 196 -5.49 -6.40 -9.22
N PRO A 197 -6.33 -6.30 -8.17
CA PRO A 197 -7.11 -5.10 -7.88
C PRO A 197 -6.23 -3.89 -7.55
N HIS A 198 -6.56 -2.72 -8.10
CA HIS A 198 -5.79 -1.48 -7.98
C HIS A 198 -6.62 -0.30 -7.41
N LEU A 199 -7.57 -0.55 -6.49
CA LEU A 199 -8.42 0.52 -5.95
C LEU A 199 -7.60 1.61 -5.23
N GLY A 200 -6.50 1.24 -4.55
CA GLY A 200 -5.64 2.20 -3.88
C GLY A 200 -4.92 3.10 -4.88
N GLU A 201 -4.36 2.48 -5.92
CA GLU A 201 -3.57 3.10 -6.98
C GLU A 201 -4.40 4.02 -7.87
N MET A 202 -5.72 3.83 -7.98
CA MET A 202 -6.59 4.82 -8.63
C MET A 202 -6.51 6.21 -7.97
N THR A 203 -6.25 6.27 -6.66
CA THR A 203 -5.97 7.56 -6.01
C THR A 203 -4.71 8.22 -6.58
N TYR A 204 -3.71 7.40 -6.88
CA TYR A 204 -2.40 7.81 -7.35
C TYR A 204 -2.43 8.19 -8.82
N THR A 205 -3.35 7.63 -9.61
CA THR A 205 -3.65 8.08 -10.98
C THR A 205 -3.98 9.57 -11.04
N ILE A 206 -4.76 10.10 -10.09
CA ILE A 206 -5.06 11.53 -10.05
C ILE A 206 -3.82 12.34 -9.65
N SER A 207 -3.04 11.85 -8.68
CA SER A 207 -1.79 12.46 -8.22
C SER A 207 -0.75 12.58 -9.34
N GLU A 208 -0.59 11.51 -10.11
CA GLU A 208 0.28 11.44 -11.29
C GLU A 208 -0.22 12.37 -12.39
N PHE A 209 -1.53 12.41 -12.63
CA PHE A 209 -2.14 13.26 -13.66
C PHE A 209 -1.88 14.75 -13.46
N ILE A 210 -1.89 15.21 -12.20
CA ILE A 210 -1.61 16.61 -11.86
C ILE A 210 -0.10 16.91 -11.73
N GLY A 211 0.78 15.94 -12.01
CA GLY A 211 2.23 16.11 -11.99
C GLY A 211 2.89 16.01 -10.60
N PHE A 212 2.17 15.51 -9.59
CA PHE A 212 2.69 15.38 -8.22
C PHE A 212 2.79 13.91 -7.79
N LYS A 213 3.65 13.14 -8.46
CA LYS A 213 3.89 11.71 -8.17
C LYS A 213 4.17 11.43 -6.70
N ASP A 214 5.03 12.24 -6.08
CA ASP A 214 5.42 12.18 -4.68
C ASP A 214 4.23 12.31 -3.71
N SER A 215 3.12 12.97 -4.08
CA SER A 215 1.94 13.09 -3.22
C SER A 215 1.32 11.72 -2.90
N THR A 216 1.58 10.69 -3.69
CA THR A 216 1.15 9.30 -3.47
C THR A 216 1.47 8.80 -2.06
N ARG A 217 2.72 8.97 -1.59
CA ARG A 217 3.12 8.53 -0.24
C ARG A 217 2.51 9.38 0.87
N TYR A 218 2.21 10.66 0.61
CA TYR A 218 1.53 11.53 1.58
C TYR A 218 0.04 11.18 1.72
N ILE A 219 -0.61 10.82 0.61
CA ILE A 219 -1.98 10.29 0.59
C ILE A 219 -2.02 8.98 1.39
N HIS A 220 -1.12 8.04 1.12
CA HIS A 220 -1.00 6.79 1.88
C HIS A 220 -0.76 7.05 3.38
N PHE A 221 0.15 7.96 3.72
CA PHE A 221 0.42 8.36 5.09
C PHE A 221 -0.82 8.98 5.78
N SER A 222 -1.69 9.66 5.03
CA SER A 222 -2.94 10.17 5.58
C SER A 222 -3.90 9.04 5.99
N PHE A 223 -3.91 7.93 5.24
CA PHE A 223 -4.62 6.72 5.67
C PHE A 223 -3.95 6.05 6.88
N TYR A 224 -2.62 6.03 6.96
CA TYR A 224 -1.90 5.59 8.17
C TYR A 224 -2.36 6.38 9.40
N PHE A 225 -2.39 7.71 9.28
CA PHE A 225 -2.86 8.59 10.36
C PHE A 225 -4.31 8.26 10.76
N LEU A 226 -5.21 8.04 9.79
CA LEU A 226 -6.59 7.63 10.06
C LEU A 226 -6.68 6.27 10.77
N VAL A 227 -5.88 5.27 10.38
CA VAL A 227 -5.82 3.96 11.06
C VAL A 227 -5.34 4.12 12.50
N VAL A 228 -4.28 4.90 12.72
CA VAL A 228 -3.75 5.17 14.08
C VAL A 228 -4.79 5.86 14.94
N PHE A 229 -5.49 6.87 14.41
CA PHE A 229 -6.56 7.55 15.13
C PHE A 229 -7.75 6.63 15.41
N LEU A 230 -8.13 5.78 14.46
CA LEU A 230 -9.18 4.79 14.66
C LEU A 230 -8.80 3.80 15.78
N LEU A 231 -7.57 3.29 15.77
CA LEU A 231 -7.05 2.43 16.83
C LEU A 231 -6.99 3.17 18.18
N MET A 232 -6.59 4.44 18.21
CA MET A 232 -6.52 5.25 19.43
C MET A 232 -7.88 5.39 20.12
N LEU A 233 -8.97 5.49 19.35
CA LEU A 233 -10.34 5.54 19.88
C LEU A 233 -10.78 4.23 20.53
N VAL A 234 -10.21 3.09 20.12
CA VAL A 234 -10.56 1.76 20.63
C VAL A 234 -9.59 1.30 21.73
N SER A 235 -8.29 1.51 21.51
CA SER A 235 -7.21 1.21 22.45
C SER A 235 -5.98 2.09 22.20
N PRO A 236 -5.69 3.08 23.07
CA PRO A 236 -4.48 3.91 22.98
C PRO A 236 -3.17 3.12 22.99
N TYR A 237 -3.09 2.06 23.81
CA TYR A 237 -1.91 1.19 23.84
C TYR A 237 -1.82 0.32 22.59
N GLY A 238 -2.95 -0.11 22.03
CA GLY A 238 -2.99 -0.81 20.75
C GLY A 238 -2.46 0.08 19.60
N ALA A 239 -2.84 1.35 19.58
CA ALA A 239 -2.28 2.32 18.63
C ALA A 239 -0.77 2.51 18.82
N LEU A 240 -0.28 2.59 20.06
CA LEU A 240 1.17 2.66 20.33
C LEU A 240 1.91 1.42 19.85
N PHE A 241 1.40 0.22 20.11
CA PHE A 241 1.98 -1.02 19.61
C PHE A 241 2.01 -1.04 18.08
N PHE A 242 0.93 -0.59 17.45
CA PHE A 242 0.86 -0.48 16.00
C PHE A 242 1.94 0.47 15.46
N THR A 243 2.02 1.70 15.96
CA THR A 243 2.97 2.72 15.47
C THR A 243 4.44 2.43 15.75
N THR A 244 4.75 1.58 16.73
CA THR A 244 6.13 1.21 17.10
C THR A 244 6.65 -0.02 16.36
N ALA A 245 5.81 -0.67 15.54
CA ALA A 245 6.23 -1.83 14.77
C ALA A 245 7.17 -1.43 13.62
N PRO A 246 8.31 -2.13 13.44
CA PRO A 246 9.27 -1.84 12.38
C PRO A 246 8.61 -1.78 10.99
N VAL A 247 7.74 -2.75 10.69
CA VAL A 247 7.05 -2.82 9.40
C VAL A 247 6.11 -1.63 9.18
N ILE A 248 5.47 -1.13 10.24
CA ILE A 248 4.52 -0.03 10.15
C ILE A 248 5.26 1.26 9.85
N ILE A 249 6.39 1.52 10.52
CA ILE A 249 7.24 2.68 10.25
C ILE A 249 7.82 2.62 8.84
N GLN A 250 8.19 1.43 8.36
CA GLN A 250 8.74 1.26 7.02
C GLN A 250 7.68 1.47 5.92
N ILE A 251 6.47 0.95 6.11
CA ILE A 251 5.42 1.01 5.09
C ILE A 251 4.74 2.37 5.07
N SER A 252 4.58 3.05 6.21
CA SER A 252 3.96 4.38 6.27
C SER A 252 4.75 5.48 5.58
N SER A 253 6.05 5.30 5.39
CA SER A 253 6.90 6.26 4.68
C SER A 253 7.02 6.00 3.18
N LYS A 254 6.28 5.02 2.63
CA LYS A 254 6.42 4.56 1.24
C LYS A 254 5.09 4.65 0.50
N ALA A 255 5.11 4.85 -0.82
CA ALA A 255 3.94 4.69 -1.67
C ALA A 255 3.45 3.24 -1.64
N ASN A 256 2.44 2.94 -0.83
CA ASN A 256 1.79 1.62 -0.73
C ASN A 256 0.27 1.79 -0.73
N VAL A 257 -0.49 0.69 -0.64
CA VAL A 257 -1.95 0.73 -0.46
C VAL A 257 -2.41 0.16 0.89
N ASP A 258 -1.46 -0.12 1.78
CA ASP A 258 -1.72 -0.93 2.96
C ASP A 258 -2.72 -0.32 3.95
N PHE A 259 -2.62 0.99 4.20
CA PHE A 259 -3.48 1.61 5.20
C PHE A 259 -4.90 1.88 4.70
N GLN A 260 -5.12 1.99 3.39
CA GLN A 260 -6.44 2.09 2.78
C GLN A 260 -7.26 0.82 3.08
N TRP A 261 -6.68 -0.36 2.81
CA TRP A 261 -7.38 -1.62 3.04
C TRP A 261 -7.46 -1.95 4.54
N ILE A 262 -6.43 -1.63 5.35
CA ILE A 262 -6.49 -1.81 6.81
C ILE A 262 -7.59 -0.94 7.43
N LEU A 263 -7.78 0.30 6.97
CA LEU A 263 -8.87 1.15 7.42
C LEU A 263 -10.22 0.50 7.15
N CYS A 264 -10.45 0.06 5.91
CA CYS A 264 -11.68 -0.60 5.51
C CYS A 264 -11.91 -1.91 6.30
N TRP A 265 -10.85 -2.69 6.52
CA TRP A 265 -10.85 -3.93 7.28
C TRP A 265 -11.27 -3.73 8.74
N LEU A 266 -10.61 -2.79 9.44
CA LEU A 266 -10.93 -2.46 10.83
C LEU A 266 -12.36 -1.94 10.97
N LEU A 267 -12.82 -1.08 10.05
CA LEU A 267 -14.19 -0.57 10.08
C LEU A 267 -15.24 -1.68 9.88
N SER A 268 -15.02 -2.59 8.93
CA SER A 268 -15.91 -3.74 8.71
C SER A 268 -16.05 -4.57 9.99
N ILE A 269 -14.94 -4.85 10.68
CA ILE A 269 -14.93 -5.63 11.91
C ILE A 269 -15.57 -4.85 13.06
N PHE A 270 -15.24 -3.57 13.23
CA PHE A 270 -15.78 -2.73 14.30
C PHE A 270 -17.28 -2.52 14.18
N LEU A 271 -17.79 -2.31 12.97
CA LEU A 271 -19.23 -2.20 12.74
C LEU A 271 -19.94 -3.52 13.03
N VAL A 272 -19.41 -4.66 12.60
CA VAL A 272 -20.00 -5.98 12.90
C VAL A 272 -19.97 -6.29 14.41
N THR A 273 -18.86 -5.97 15.08
CA THR A 273 -18.66 -6.26 16.51
C THR A 273 -19.47 -5.35 17.43
N GLN A 274 -19.56 -4.07 17.11
CA GLN A 274 -20.10 -3.03 18.01
C GLN A 274 -21.51 -2.56 17.66
N SER A 275 -22.00 -2.82 16.43
CA SER A 275 -23.35 -2.43 16.04
C SER A 275 -24.40 -3.21 16.84
N LYS A 276 -25.32 -2.48 17.48
CA LYS A 276 -26.50 -3.06 18.13
C LYS A 276 -27.59 -3.38 17.12
N GLN A 277 -27.76 -2.53 16.11
CA GLN A 277 -28.68 -2.77 15.00
C GLN A 277 -28.16 -3.88 14.06
N ARG A 278 -29.03 -4.86 13.81
CA ARG A 278 -28.78 -6.05 12.98
C ARG A 278 -29.57 -6.00 11.67
N GLY A 279 -29.55 -4.84 11.01
CA GLY A 279 -30.34 -4.58 9.80
C GLY A 279 -29.57 -4.83 8.50
N ILE A 280 -30.32 -5.04 7.40
CA ILE A 280 -29.76 -5.29 6.07
C ILE A 280 -28.87 -4.13 5.59
N LYS A 281 -29.26 -2.88 5.88
CA LYS A 281 -28.47 -1.69 5.52
C LYS A 281 -27.09 -1.67 6.16
N ASN A 282 -26.98 -2.12 7.41
CA ASN A 282 -25.68 -2.24 8.08
C ASN A 282 -24.83 -3.33 7.42
N MET A 283 -25.44 -4.45 7.01
CA MET A 283 -24.72 -5.52 6.29
C MET A 283 -24.23 -5.06 4.91
N ILE A 284 -25.03 -4.27 4.19
CA ILE A 284 -24.61 -3.67 2.92
C ILE A 284 -23.41 -2.74 3.15
N LEU A 285 -23.46 -1.88 4.18
CA LEU A 285 -22.32 -1.01 4.49
C LEU A 285 -21.05 -1.80 4.83
N ILE A 286 -21.17 -2.80 5.69
CA ILE A 286 -20.05 -3.69 6.06
C ILE A 286 -19.53 -4.42 4.82
N GLY A 287 -20.41 -4.87 3.93
CA GLY A 287 -20.03 -5.51 2.69
C GLY A 287 -19.33 -4.55 1.73
N ILE A 288 -19.78 -3.30 1.59
CA ILE A 288 -19.08 -2.26 0.81
C ILE A 288 -17.66 -2.04 1.36
N LEU A 289 -17.53 -1.86 2.68
CA LEU A 289 -16.22 -1.65 3.32
C LEU A 289 -15.31 -2.87 3.13
N PHE A 290 -15.83 -4.09 3.31
CA PHE A 290 -15.06 -5.31 3.05
C PHE A 290 -14.73 -5.47 1.55
N GLY A 291 -15.63 -5.09 0.65
CA GLY A 291 -15.37 -4.99 -0.78
C GLY A 291 -14.24 -4.03 -1.12
N GLY A 292 -14.13 -2.91 -0.39
CA GLY A 292 -12.97 -2.01 -0.45
C GLY A 292 -11.65 -2.66 -0.03
N VAL A 293 -11.69 -3.61 0.91
CA VAL A 293 -10.52 -4.44 1.28
C VAL A 293 -10.11 -5.31 0.09
N LEU A 294 -11.06 -6.07 -0.46
CA LEU A 294 -10.84 -6.97 -1.60
C LEU A 294 -10.32 -6.21 -2.84
N ALA A 295 -10.93 -5.07 -3.15
CA ALA A 295 -10.62 -4.22 -4.29
C ALA A 295 -9.28 -3.49 -4.16
N SER A 296 -8.74 -3.35 -2.95
CA SER A 296 -7.42 -2.76 -2.73
C SER A 296 -6.31 -3.81 -2.73
N LYS A 297 -6.62 -5.08 -2.40
CA LYS A 297 -5.59 -6.11 -2.24
C LYS A 297 -6.14 -7.53 -2.36
N LEU A 298 -5.79 -8.23 -3.44
CA LEU A 298 -6.44 -9.50 -3.82
C LEU A 298 -6.38 -10.60 -2.75
N TRP A 299 -5.22 -10.82 -2.12
CA TRP A 299 -5.04 -11.95 -1.20
C TRP A 299 -5.93 -11.87 0.05
N THR A 300 -6.50 -10.70 0.32
CA THR A 300 -7.50 -10.52 1.38
C THR A 300 -8.80 -11.28 1.09
N ILE A 301 -8.98 -11.81 -0.13
CA ILE A 301 -10.06 -12.75 -0.47
C ILE A 301 -10.07 -13.96 0.45
N ALA A 302 -8.90 -14.39 0.96
CA ALA A 302 -8.77 -15.44 1.96
C ALA A 302 -9.56 -15.14 3.25
N PHE A 303 -9.75 -13.85 3.59
CA PHE A 303 -10.54 -13.45 4.76
C PHE A 303 -12.06 -13.61 4.55
N SER A 304 -12.53 -13.87 3.33
CA SER A 304 -13.97 -13.89 3.03
C SER A 304 -14.71 -15.05 3.70
N PRO A 305 -14.26 -16.32 3.59
CA PRO A 305 -14.87 -17.44 4.30
C PRO A 305 -14.87 -17.24 5.82
N LEU A 306 -13.77 -16.68 6.35
CA LEU A 306 -13.62 -16.34 7.76
C LEU A 306 -14.69 -15.34 8.21
N PHE A 307 -14.84 -14.26 7.44
CA PHE A 307 -15.79 -13.20 7.76
C PHE A 307 -17.24 -13.73 7.69
N ILE A 308 -17.55 -14.57 6.71
CA ILE A 308 -18.86 -15.23 6.60
C ILE A 308 -19.13 -16.14 7.81
N LEU A 309 -18.15 -16.97 8.19
CA LEU A 309 -18.25 -17.83 9.38
C LEU A 309 -18.49 -17.00 10.65
N TYR A 310 -17.78 -15.89 10.77
CA TYR A 310 -17.94 -14.97 11.88
C TYR A 310 -19.35 -14.35 11.94
N LEU A 311 -19.88 -13.91 10.80
CA LEU A 311 -21.26 -13.43 10.69
C LEU A 311 -22.26 -14.51 11.11
N LEU A 312 -22.10 -15.76 10.64
CA LEU A 312 -22.96 -16.89 11.02
C LEU A 312 -23.03 -17.07 12.54
N ILE A 313 -21.92 -16.87 13.25
CA ILE A 313 -21.82 -17.05 14.70
C ILE A 313 -22.43 -15.87 15.47
N ILE A 314 -22.10 -14.62 15.13
CA ILE A 314 -22.68 -13.45 15.82
C ILE A 314 -24.19 -13.38 15.65
N TYR A 315 -24.66 -13.79 14.47
CA TYR A 315 -26.06 -13.80 14.09
C TYR A 315 -26.74 -15.15 14.32
N ARG A 316 -26.14 -16.05 15.13
CA ARG A 316 -26.71 -17.39 15.42
C ARG A 316 -28.13 -17.38 15.96
N LYS A 317 -28.51 -16.31 16.69
CA LYS A 317 -29.85 -16.13 17.28
C LYS A 317 -30.94 -15.73 16.28
N LEU A 318 -30.57 -15.35 15.06
CA LEU A 318 -31.55 -15.04 14.02
C LEU A 318 -31.98 -16.33 13.30
N ASN A 319 -33.23 -16.34 12.83
CA ASN A 319 -33.73 -17.43 12.01
C ASN A 319 -32.91 -17.57 10.71
N LEU A 320 -32.93 -18.76 10.10
CA LEU A 320 -32.10 -19.07 8.94
C LEU A 320 -32.34 -18.11 7.77
N LYS A 321 -33.60 -17.76 7.49
CA LYS A 321 -33.97 -16.83 6.41
C LYS A 321 -33.36 -15.44 6.59
N ALA A 322 -33.43 -14.87 7.79
CA ALA A 322 -32.82 -13.56 8.09
C ALA A 322 -31.29 -13.63 8.02
N LYS A 323 -30.70 -14.71 8.55
CA LYS A 323 -29.25 -14.97 8.51
C LYS A 323 -28.72 -15.04 7.07
N LEU A 324 -29.34 -15.86 6.21
CA LEU A 324 -28.99 -15.98 4.80
C LEU A 324 -29.18 -14.66 4.04
N ARG A 325 -30.26 -13.93 4.30
CA ARG A 325 -30.50 -12.61 3.70
C ARG A 325 -29.39 -11.61 4.04
N MET A 326 -28.93 -11.59 5.29
CA MET A 326 -27.84 -10.71 5.70
C MET A 326 -26.50 -11.10 5.09
N ILE A 327 -26.17 -12.40 5.05
CA ILE A 327 -24.96 -12.90 4.41
C ILE A 327 -24.99 -12.59 2.91
N PHE A 328 -26.13 -12.82 2.25
CA PHE A 328 -26.30 -12.48 0.85
C PHE A 328 -26.08 -10.99 0.59
N ALA A 329 -26.66 -10.10 1.39
CA ALA A 329 -26.44 -8.66 1.23
C ALA A 329 -24.99 -8.24 1.47
N PHE A 330 -24.33 -8.81 2.48
CA PHE A 330 -22.90 -8.60 2.72
C PHE A 330 -22.07 -9.07 1.52
N SER A 331 -22.23 -10.33 1.09
CA SER A 331 -21.45 -10.93 0.01
C SER A 331 -21.69 -10.23 -1.32
N LEU A 332 -22.95 -9.92 -1.64
CA LEU A 332 -23.30 -9.22 -2.88
C LEU A 332 -22.68 -7.82 -2.92
N SER A 333 -22.78 -7.06 -1.84
CA SER A 333 -22.20 -5.71 -1.81
C SER A 333 -20.67 -5.73 -1.82
N ALA A 334 -20.03 -6.67 -1.13
CA ALA A 334 -18.57 -6.85 -1.20
C ALA A 334 -18.11 -7.23 -2.61
N PHE A 335 -18.83 -8.16 -3.26
CA PHE A 335 -18.55 -8.59 -4.62
C PHE A 335 -18.71 -7.45 -5.63
N LEU A 336 -19.78 -6.66 -5.55
CA LEU A 336 -20.05 -5.56 -6.48
C LEU A 336 -18.94 -4.50 -6.47
N ILE A 337 -18.35 -4.19 -5.32
CA ILE A 337 -17.22 -3.25 -5.24
C ILE A 337 -15.97 -3.83 -5.92
N ASN A 338 -15.73 -5.14 -5.78
CA ASN A 338 -14.58 -5.80 -6.38
C ASN A 338 -14.78 -6.18 -7.86
N LEU A 339 -16.02 -6.13 -8.36
CA LEU A 339 -16.40 -6.65 -9.68
C LEU A 339 -15.60 -6.01 -10.82
N VAL A 340 -15.35 -4.70 -10.76
CA VAL A 340 -14.56 -3.96 -11.77
C VAL A 340 -13.17 -4.58 -11.93
N TRP A 341 -12.54 -4.95 -10.81
CA TRP A 341 -11.20 -5.53 -10.79
C TRP A 341 -11.19 -6.99 -11.24
N LEU A 342 -12.20 -7.77 -10.85
CA LEU A 342 -12.36 -9.15 -11.33
C LEU A 342 -12.57 -9.19 -12.85
N TRP A 343 -13.38 -8.26 -13.36
CA TRP A 343 -13.63 -8.12 -14.80
C TRP A 343 -12.34 -7.71 -15.54
N ARG A 344 -11.62 -6.71 -15.02
CA ARG A 344 -10.31 -6.30 -15.56
C ARG A 344 -9.32 -7.47 -15.58
N SER A 345 -9.23 -8.21 -14.47
CA SER A 345 -8.36 -9.40 -14.35
C SER A 345 -8.69 -10.42 -15.43
N PHE A 346 -9.98 -10.67 -15.65
CA PHE A 346 -10.45 -11.59 -16.69
C PHE A 346 -10.07 -11.12 -18.11
N ILE A 347 -10.23 -9.83 -18.43
CA ILE A 347 -9.81 -9.31 -19.75
C ILE A 347 -8.30 -9.47 -19.96
N ILE A 348 -7.49 -9.15 -18.95
CA ILE A 348 -6.02 -9.15 -19.08
C ILE A 348 -5.46 -10.58 -19.14
N SER A 349 -5.94 -11.46 -18.26
CA SER A 349 -5.32 -12.76 -17.99
C SER A 349 -6.16 -13.98 -18.37
N GLY A 350 -7.45 -13.79 -18.69
CA GLY A 350 -8.43 -14.88 -18.81
C GLY A 350 -8.91 -15.45 -17.47
N ASN A 351 -8.39 -14.97 -16.34
CA ASN A 351 -8.74 -15.44 -14.99
C ASN A 351 -9.16 -14.25 -14.08
N PRO A 352 -10.39 -14.24 -13.54
CA PRO A 352 -10.85 -13.14 -12.69
C PRO A 352 -10.14 -13.06 -11.33
N LEU A 353 -9.46 -14.12 -10.89
CA LEU A 353 -8.76 -14.22 -9.60
C LEU A 353 -7.23 -14.29 -9.77
N TYR A 354 -6.70 -13.93 -10.93
CA TYR A 354 -5.27 -13.96 -11.20
C TYR A 354 -4.46 -13.14 -10.15
N PRO A 355 -3.29 -13.61 -9.67
CA PRO A 355 -2.56 -14.82 -10.09
C PRO A 355 -3.02 -16.12 -9.42
N VAL A 356 -4.06 -16.09 -8.60
CA VAL A 356 -4.58 -17.29 -7.95
C VAL A 356 -5.29 -18.16 -8.99
N PHE A 357 -5.00 -19.46 -9.01
CA PHE A 357 -5.58 -20.43 -9.97
C PHE A 357 -5.21 -20.18 -11.44
N SER A 358 -3.98 -19.70 -11.73
CA SER A 358 -3.55 -19.31 -13.09
C SER A 358 -3.50 -20.46 -14.12
N THR A 359 -3.39 -21.72 -13.71
CA THR A 359 -3.46 -22.91 -14.60
C THR A 359 -4.18 -24.09 -13.94
N ILE A 360 -4.74 -25.03 -14.70
CA ILE A 360 -5.27 -26.30 -14.14
C ILE A 360 -4.16 -27.05 -13.37
N THR A 361 -2.93 -27.06 -13.89
CA THR A 361 -1.74 -27.59 -13.20
C THR A 361 -1.34 -26.80 -11.94
N SER A 362 -1.80 -25.56 -11.79
CA SER A 362 -1.63 -24.81 -10.54
C SER A 362 -2.58 -25.32 -9.45
N LEU A 363 -3.79 -25.82 -9.77
CA LEU A 363 -4.62 -26.50 -8.77
C LEU A 363 -3.88 -27.72 -8.18
N ASP A 364 -3.07 -28.39 -9.01
CA ASP A 364 -2.27 -29.57 -8.65
C ASP A 364 -0.89 -29.23 -8.04
N GLY A 365 -0.57 -27.94 -7.81
CA GLY A 365 0.61 -27.54 -7.05
C GLY A 365 1.94 -27.52 -7.80
N GLY A 366 1.93 -27.43 -9.14
CA GLY A 366 3.14 -27.33 -9.97
C GLY A 366 4.12 -26.23 -9.52
N SER A 367 5.42 -26.52 -9.62
CA SER A 367 6.53 -25.67 -9.18
C SER A 367 6.51 -24.30 -9.85
N GLY A 368 6.09 -23.27 -9.11
CA GLY A 368 6.08 -21.87 -9.55
C GLY A 368 4.72 -21.18 -9.51
N ALA A 369 3.61 -21.92 -9.38
CA ALA A 369 2.27 -21.33 -9.30
C ALA A 369 1.68 -21.40 -7.88
N LEU A 370 0.94 -20.35 -7.49
CA LEU A 370 0.15 -20.25 -6.26
C LEU A 370 -1.08 -21.16 -6.34
N GLY A 371 -0.84 -22.47 -6.32
CA GLY A 371 -1.87 -23.49 -6.29
C GLY A 371 -2.66 -23.56 -5.00
N ALA A 372 -3.90 -24.09 -5.05
CA ALA A 372 -4.73 -24.28 -3.86
C ALA A 372 -4.01 -25.10 -2.77
N GLY A 373 -3.33 -26.19 -3.16
CA GLY A 373 -2.51 -27.01 -2.27
C GLY A 373 -1.23 -26.33 -1.77
N ASN A 374 -0.75 -25.30 -2.47
CA ASN A 374 0.36 -24.47 -2.02
C ASN A 374 -0.09 -23.34 -1.09
N ILE A 375 -1.34 -22.86 -1.22
CA ILE A 375 -1.93 -21.81 -0.39
C ILE A 375 -2.37 -22.35 0.98
N ILE A 376 -3.01 -23.52 1.02
CA ILE A 376 -3.50 -24.13 2.26
C ILE A 376 -2.45 -25.11 2.80
N GLY A 377 -1.96 -24.86 4.00
CA GLY A 377 -1.04 -25.71 4.72
C GLY A 377 -0.42 -24.99 5.92
N PHE A 378 0.24 -25.73 6.81
CA PHE A 378 0.85 -25.13 7.98
C PHE A 378 1.87 -24.05 7.59
N ASN A 379 1.61 -22.82 8.02
CA ASN A 379 2.38 -21.64 7.66
C ASN A 379 3.60 -21.50 8.56
N ASN A 380 4.60 -22.34 8.31
CA ASN A 380 5.91 -22.25 8.98
C ASN A 380 6.55 -20.86 8.85
N LEU A 381 6.23 -20.10 7.79
CA LEU A 381 6.78 -18.75 7.59
C LEU A 381 6.36 -17.83 8.73
N MET A 382 5.11 -17.90 9.20
CA MET A 382 4.60 -17.04 10.29
C MET A 382 5.47 -17.12 11.55
N PHE A 383 6.07 -18.28 11.84
CA PHE A 383 6.89 -18.52 13.01
C PHE A 383 8.39 -18.31 12.79
N ARG A 384 8.82 -17.91 11.59
CA ARG A 384 10.24 -17.60 11.33
C ARG A 384 10.66 -16.32 12.06
N MET A 385 11.88 -16.32 12.56
CA MET A 385 12.48 -15.15 13.24
C MET A 385 12.47 -13.87 12.39
N GLN A 386 12.53 -13.97 11.06
CA GLN A 386 12.42 -12.82 10.15
C GLN A 386 11.06 -12.12 10.22
N ASN A 387 10.00 -12.87 10.54
CA ASN A 387 8.66 -12.31 10.73
C ASN A 387 8.44 -11.80 12.16
N ILE A 388 9.30 -12.16 13.11
CA ILE A 388 9.26 -11.57 14.45
C ILE A 388 9.74 -10.11 14.42
N SER A 389 10.74 -9.80 13.60
CA SER A 389 11.20 -8.42 13.37
C SER A 389 10.20 -7.52 12.63
N VAL A 390 9.02 -8.03 12.24
CA VAL A 390 7.95 -7.25 11.62
C VAL A 390 7.09 -6.55 12.69
N LEU A 391 6.92 -7.17 13.87
CA LEU A 391 6.01 -6.69 14.91
C LEU A 391 6.74 -5.82 15.94
N SER A 392 5.98 -5.05 16.73
CA SER A 392 6.57 -4.19 17.76
C SER A 392 7.17 -4.99 18.92
N PRO A 393 8.38 -4.65 19.42
CA PRO A 393 8.87 -5.18 20.69
C PRO A 393 7.93 -4.89 21.87
N LEU A 394 7.20 -3.76 21.85
CA LEU A 394 6.19 -3.46 22.85
C LEU A 394 4.98 -4.40 22.75
N PHE A 395 4.65 -4.88 21.54
CA PHE A 395 3.61 -5.89 21.35
C PHE A 395 4.01 -7.22 22.00
N TYR A 396 5.25 -7.68 21.81
CA TYR A 396 5.75 -8.90 22.48
C TYR A 396 5.80 -8.76 24.00
N PHE A 397 6.21 -7.60 24.51
CA PHE A 397 6.14 -7.31 25.94
C PHE A 397 4.71 -7.37 26.46
N GLY A 398 3.74 -6.79 25.73
CA GLY A 398 2.33 -6.91 26.04
C GLY A 398 1.85 -8.38 26.05
N MET A 399 2.24 -9.17 25.05
CA MET A 399 1.90 -10.60 24.99
C MET A 399 2.44 -11.35 26.21
N PHE A 400 3.68 -11.09 26.59
CA PHE A 400 4.31 -11.69 27.78
C PHE A 400 3.52 -11.38 29.05
N ILE A 401 3.12 -10.12 29.25
CA ILE A 401 2.29 -9.72 30.39
C ILE A 401 0.94 -10.44 30.38
N VAL A 402 0.29 -10.52 29.21
CA VAL A 402 -0.99 -11.22 29.04
C VAL A 402 -0.86 -12.71 29.40
N ILE A 403 0.23 -13.37 29.00
CA ILE A 403 0.51 -14.77 29.34
C ILE A 403 0.74 -14.93 30.86
N LEU A 404 1.56 -14.08 31.47
CA LEU A 404 1.79 -14.12 32.92
C LEU A 404 0.51 -13.91 33.73
N HIS A 405 -0.37 -13.03 33.24
CA HIS A 405 -1.64 -12.68 33.89
C HIS A 405 -2.84 -13.30 33.19
N TRP A 406 -2.68 -14.49 32.60
CA TRP A 406 -3.70 -15.07 31.72
C TRP A 406 -5.06 -15.20 32.40
N ARG A 407 -5.14 -15.46 33.71
CA ARG A 407 -6.44 -15.52 34.43
C ARG A 407 -7.19 -14.19 34.41
N CYS A 408 -6.47 -13.07 34.58
CA CYS A 408 -7.05 -11.73 34.49
C CYS A 408 -7.37 -11.40 33.04
N ALA A 409 -6.42 -11.60 32.13
CA ALA A 409 -6.60 -11.35 30.71
C ALA A 409 -7.75 -12.17 30.12
N PHE A 410 -7.90 -13.43 30.51
CA PHE A 410 -8.96 -14.33 30.05
C PHE A 410 -10.35 -13.84 30.49
N LYS A 411 -10.50 -13.29 31.70
CA LYS A 411 -11.76 -12.65 32.13
C LYS A 411 -12.11 -11.44 31.25
N LEU A 412 -11.11 -10.67 30.84
CA LEU A 412 -11.27 -9.54 29.92
C LEU A 412 -11.55 -10.00 28.47
N LEU A 413 -10.90 -11.07 28.01
CA LEU A 413 -11.10 -11.69 26.68
C LEU A 413 -12.47 -12.39 26.56
N ARG A 414 -13.08 -12.76 27.69
CA ARG A 414 -14.41 -13.41 27.77
C ARG A 414 -15.57 -12.49 27.32
N ARG A 415 -15.30 -11.20 27.06
CA ARG A 415 -16.15 -10.26 26.30
C ARG A 415 -15.29 -9.68 25.16
N PRO A 416 -15.77 -9.30 23.96
CA PRO A 416 -16.97 -9.61 23.16
C PRO A 416 -16.57 -10.33 21.85
N ASN A 417 -17.44 -10.34 20.83
CA ASN A 417 -17.25 -10.96 19.50
C ASN A 417 -15.87 -10.71 18.82
N LEU A 418 -15.15 -9.63 19.18
CA LEU A 418 -13.83 -9.31 18.61
C LEU A 418 -12.77 -10.37 18.93
N SER A 419 -12.71 -10.89 20.16
CA SER A 419 -11.76 -11.95 20.55
C SER A 419 -12.01 -13.23 19.76
N LEU A 420 -13.28 -13.54 19.50
CA LEU A 420 -13.67 -14.69 18.67
C LEU A 420 -13.19 -14.52 17.22
N PHE A 421 -13.40 -13.33 16.64
CA PHE A 421 -12.89 -13.05 15.30
C PHE A 421 -11.37 -13.17 15.22
N PHE A 422 -10.66 -12.64 16.22
CA PHE A 422 -9.20 -12.74 16.30
C PHE A 422 -8.73 -14.20 16.35
N VAL A 423 -9.38 -15.07 17.12
CA VAL A 423 -9.02 -16.49 17.18
C VAL A 423 -9.17 -17.16 15.81
N PHE A 424 -10.28 -16.90 15.11
CA PHE A 424 -10.46 -17.45 13.77
C PHE A 424 -9.42 -16.91 12.81
N LEU A 425 -9.16 -15.60 12.83
CA LEU A 425 -8.15 -14.99 11.97
C LEU A 425 -6.77 -15.58 12.25
N ALA A 426 -6.38 -15.71 13.52
CA ALA A 426 -5.12 -16.34 13.90
C ALA A 426 -5.03 -17.79 13.39
N ALA A 427 -6.12 -18.55 13.46
CA ALA A 427 -6.18 -19.90 12.89
C ALA A 427 -6.01 -19.87 11.36
N GLU A 428 -6.66 -18.96 10.65
CA GLU A 428 -6.46 -18.79 9.20
C GLU A 428 -4.99 -18.53 8.87
N TYR A 429 -4.33 -17.61 9.59
CA TYR A 429 -2.91 -17.32 9.35
C TYR A 429 -1.95 -18.48 9.66
N ILE A 430 -2.36 -19.42 10.52
CA ILE A 430 -1.62 -20.67 10.77
C ILE A 430 -1.74 -21.63 9.58
N PHE A 431 -2.86 -21.62 8.85
CA PHE A 431 -3.14 -22.59 7.78
C PHE A 431 -3.11 -22.00 6.36
N VAL A 432 -2.99 -20.70 6.19
CA VAL A 432 -2.82 -20.03 4.90
C VAL A 432 -1.38 -19.54 4.79
N LYS A 433 -0.66 -20.00 3.76
CA LYS A 433 0.74 -19.64 3.54
C LYS A 433 0.81 -18.24 2.93
N TYR A 434 1.37 -17.30 3.68
CA TYR A 434 1.69 -15.95 3.21
C TYR A 434 3.19 -15.82 3.00
N HIS A 435 3.60 -15.39 1.81
CA HIS A 435 5.02 -15.33 1.43
C HIS A 435 5.79 -14.18 2.08
N PHE A 436 5.12 -13.08 2.45
CA PHE A 436 5.76 -11.88 2.97
C PHE A 436 5.24 -11.54 4.37
N GLY A 437 6.15 -11.15 5.27
CA GLY A 437 5.79 -10.79 6.64
C GLY A 437 4.79 -9.64 6.74
N ARG A 438 4.83 -8.68 5.80
CA ARG A 438 3.84 -7.58 5.72
C ARG A 438 2.40 -8.06 5.46
N TYR A 439 2.18 -9.30 5.01
CA TYR A 439 0.82 -9.83 4.86
C TYR A 439 0.18 -10.13 6.22
N LEU A 440 0.97 -10.19 7.30
CA LEU A 440 0.48 -10.30 8.67
C LEU A 440 -0.20 -9.03 9.20
N LEU A 441 -0.18 -7.91 8.46
CA LEU A 441 -0.74 -6.64 8.91
C LEU A 441 -2.23 -6.72 9.27
N GLY A 442 -2.99 -7.56 8.58
CA GLY A 442 -4.42 -7.77 8.86
C GLY A 442 -4.63 -8.39 10.24
N LEU A 443 -3.84 -9.42 10.56
CA LEU A 443 -3.80 -10.02 11.90
C LEU A 443 -3.24 -9.05 12.94
N TYR A 444 -2.13 -8.40 12.63
CA TYR A 444 -1.43 -7.52 13.56
C TYR A 444 -2.30 -6.35 14.01
N SER A 445 -3.03 -5.72 13.08
CA SER A 445 -3.95 -4.60 13.38
C SER A 445 -5.05 -4.96 14.40
N LEU A 446 -5.39 -6.24 14.55
CA LEU A 446 -6.31 -6.73 15.58
C LEU A 446 -5.57 -7.28 16.81
N ALA A 447 -4.43 -7.94 16.60
CA ALA A 447 -3.61 -8.51 17.67
C ALA A 447 -3.22 -7.42 18.67
N VAL A 448 -2.83 -6.23 18.19
CA VAL A 448 -2.47 -5.09 19.07
C VAL A 448 -3.62 -4.68 19.98
N LEU A 449 -4.87 -4.80 19.52
CA LEU A 449 -6.05 -4.52 20.35
C LEU A 449 -6.17 -5.56 21.45
N ILE A 450 -6.16 -6.84 21.08
CA ILE A 450 -6.29 -7.97 22.02
C ILE A 450 -5.21 -7.92 23.10
N VAL A 451 -3.96 -7.73 22.70
CA VAL A 451 -2.81 -7.70 23.63
C VAL A 451 -2.81 -6.46 24.53
N SER A 452 -3.40 -5.35 24.07
CA SER A 452 -3.50 -4.13 24.87
C SER A 452 -4.61 -4.15 25.92
N ILE A 453 -5.52 -5.13 25.88
CA ILE A 453 -6.66 -5.22 26.80
C ILE A 453 -6.15 -5.44 28.23
N GLY A 454 -6.55 -4.56 29.16
CA GLY A 454 -6.17 -4.64 30.57
C GLY A 454 -4.71 -4.28 30.86
N LEU A 455 -3.90 -3.99 29.83
CA LEU A 455 -2.50 -3.64 29.98
C LEU A 455 -2.31 -2.35 30.80
N LYS A 456 -3.20 -1.37 30.61
CA LYS A 456 -3.20 -0.12 31.39
C LYS A 456 -3.26 -0.40 32.90
N ASP A 457 -4.14 -1.31 33.30
CA ASP A 457 -4.34 -1.63 34.72
C ASP A 457 -3.14 -2.40 35.28
N LEU A 458 -2.56 -3.32 34.48
CA LEU A 458 -1.37 -4.08 34.86
C LEU A 458 -0.12 -3.20 34.98
N ILE A 459 0.11 -2.28 34.03
CA ILE A 459 1.23 -1.31 34.08
C ILE A 459 1.07 -0.36 35.27
N LYS A 460 -0.16 0.07 35.58
CA LYS A 460 -0.43 0.92 36.75
C LYS A 460 -0.21 0.17 38.07
N LYS A 461 -0.57 -1.12 38.11
CA LYS A 461 -0.46 -1.96 39.31
C LYS A 461 0.98 -2.35 39.63
N TYR A 462 1.79 -2.67 38.62
CA TYR A 462 3.15 -3.19 38.82
C TYR A 462 4.21 -2.24 38.24
N ASN A 463 4.96 -1.56 39.12
CA ASN A 463 5.95 -0.56 38.72
C ASN A 463 7.06 -1.13 37.82
N ILE A 464 7.44 -2.41 38.00
CA ILE A 464 8.42 -3.08 37.13
C ILE A 464 7.99 -3.08 35.66
N TYR A 465 6.70 -3.30 35.37
CA TYR A 465 6.21 -3.27 34.00
C TYR A 465 6.25 -1.87 33.41
N LYS A 466 6.01 -0.84 34.21
CA LYS A 466 6.16 0.55 33.79
C LYS A 466 7.62 0.87 33.42
N ILE A 467 8.59 0.45 34.25
CA ILE A 467 10.02 0.69 34.00
C ILE A 467 10.46 -0.02 32.71
N VAL A 468 10.16 -1.32 32.57
CA VAL A 468 10.52 -2.09 31.38
C VAL A 468 9.85 -1.53 30.13
N PHE A 469 8.58 -1.13 30.22
CA PHE A 469 7.86 -0.52 29.11
C PHE A 469 8.52 0.78 28.65
N VAL A 470 8.85 1.69 29.58
CA VAL A 470 9.51 2.97 29.27
C VAL A 470 10.90 2.73 28.68
N MET A 471 11.64 1.74 29.19
CA MET A 471 12.96 1.38 28.66
C MET A 471 12.87 0.87 27.21
N ILE A 472 11.98 -0.09 26.92
CA ILE A 472 11.76 -0.61 25.56
C ILE A 472 11.32 0.53 24.64
N TYR A 473 10.38 1.37 25.09
CA TYR A 473 9.90 2.52 24.35
C TYR A 473 11.04 3.50 24.03
N GLY A 474 11.88 3.85 25.01
CA GLY A 474 13.00 4.76 24.86
C GLY A 474 14.06 4.23 23.88
N ILE A 475 14.42 2.95 24.00
CA ILE A 475 15.35 2.29 23.07
C ILE A 475 14.82 2.34 21.63
N LEU A 476 13.53 2.00 21.44
CA LEU A 476 12.90 2.06 20.12
C LEU A 476 12.89 3.48 19.57
N PHE A 477 12.52 4.47 20.37
CA PHE A 477 12.49 5.86 19.95
C PHE A 477 13.88 6.32 19.51
N ILE A 478 14.90 6.14 20.35
CA ILE A 478 16.29 6.52 20.02
C ILE A 478 16.73 5.83 18.74
N TYR A 479 16.48 4.52 18.59
CA TYR A 479 16.85 3.77 17.40
C TYR A 479 16.21 4.32 16.13
N TYR A 480 14.88 4.47 16.09
CA TYR A 480 14.20 4.93 14.89
C TYR A 480 14.47 6.40 14.59
N PHE A 481 14.53 7.25 15.62
CA PHE A 481 14.82 8.65 15.46
C PHE A 481 16.23 8.86 14.89
N THR A 482 17.24 8.20 15.46
CA THR A 482 18.63 8.26 14.96
C THR A 482 18.72 7.79 13.51
N ASN A 483 18.13 6.63 13.17
CA ASN A 483 18.12 6.16 11.79
C ASN A 483 17.39 7.11 10.83
N THR A 484 16.39 7.84 11.32
CA THR A 484 15.67 8.84 10.52
C THR A 484 16.52 10.09 10.31
N LEU A 485 17.19 10.58 11.36
CA LEU A 485 18.13 11.71 11.25
C LEU A 485 19.27 11.43 10.26
N LEU A 486 19.72 10.18 10.14
CA LEU A 486 20.77 9.79 9.19
C LEU A 486 20.34 9.79 7.72
N VAL A 487 19.03 9.75 7.44
CA VAL A 487 18.51 9.75 6.05
C VAL A 487 17.87 11.08 5.66
N LEU A 488 17.47 11.91 6.62
CA LEU A 488 16.88 13.23 6.36
C LEU A 488 17.74 14.16 5.49
N PRO A 489 19.08 14.24 5.65
CA PRO A 489 19.93 15.11 4.84
C PRO A 489 19.77 14.89 3.33
N TYR A 490 19.57 13.65 2.89
CA TYR A 490 19.31 13.34 1.48
C TYR A 490 18.02 14.01 0.99
N GLY A 491 16.94 13.90 1.75
CA GLY A 491 15.66 14.53 1.40
C GLY A 491 15.69 16.06 1.39
N PHE A 492 16.51 16.68 2.25
CA PHE A 492 16.72 18.13 2.26
C PHE A 492 17.72 18.62 1.21
N GLY A 493 18.45 17.74 0.54
CA GLY A 493 19.51 18.10 -0.42
C GLY A 493 20.86 18.42 0.23
N TRP A 494 21.03 18.17 1.53
CA TRP A 494 22.30 18.37 2.24
C TRP A 494 23.33 17.27 1.99
N ALA A 495 22.87 16.14 1.44
CA ALA A 495 23.71 15.01 1.08
C ALA A 495 23.34 14.50 -0.32
N ASP A 496 24.31 13.84 -0.98
CA ASP A 496 24.18 13.35 -2.35
C ASP A 496 23.08 12.29 -2.50
N ASN A 497 21.95 12.71 -3.10
CA ASN A 497 20.82 11.84 -3.35
C ASN A 497 21.13 10.70 -4.33
N ASN A 498 21.99 10.93 -5.32
CA ASN A 498 22.33 9.91 -6.31
C ASN A 498 23.17 8.81 -5.67
N ARG A 499 24.17 9.16 -4.85
CA ARG A 499 24.94 8.16 -4.09
C ARG A 499 24.05 7.35 -3.15
N TYR A 500 23.10 7.99 -2.48
CA TYR A 500 22.14 7.30 -1.62
C TYR A 500 21.28 6.30 -2.40
N LEU A 501 20.60 6.76 -3.45
CA LEU A 501 19.73 5.93 -4.29
C LEU A 501 20.52 4.81 -4.95
N THR A 502 21.75 5.09 -5.40
CA THR A 502 22.65 4.10 -5.96
C THR A 502 22.94 2.99 -4.96
N ARG A 503 23.30 3.30 -3.71
CA ARG A 503 23.57 2.26 -2.71
C ARG A 503 22.34 1.44 -2.32
N ILE A 504 21.15 2.03 -2.36
CA ILE A 504 19.92 1.40 -1.90
C ILE A 504 19.25 0.60 -3.02
N LEU A 505 18.97 1.22 -4.16
CA LEU A 505 18.24 0.63 -5.27
C LEU A 505 19.06 -0.37 -6.08
N PHE A 506 20.39 -0.27 -6.06
CA PHE A 506 21.27 -1.27 -6.68
C PHE A 506 21.00 -2.68 -6.16
N ARG A 507 20.60 -2.82 -4.90
CA ARG A 507 20.31 -4.13 -4.29
C ARG A 507 18.96 -4.70 -4.69
N ASP A 508 18.08 -3.86 -5.20
CA ASP A 508 16.66 -4.18 -5.33
C ASP A 508 16.33 -4.94 -6.62
N ASN A 509 17.27 -5.03 -7.58
CA ASN A 509 17.17 -5.81 -8.82
C ASN A 509 15.87 -5.68 -9.65
N ALA A 510 14.92 -4.81 -9.31
CA ALA A 510 13.57 -4.77 -9.90
C ALA A 510 13.23 -3.41 -10.52
N SER A 511 13.82 -2.32 -10.01
CA SER A 511 13.46 -0.95 -10.38
C SER A 511 14.49 -0.28 -11.29
N TYR A 512 14.04 0.55 -12.23
CA TYR A 512 14.90 1.41 -13.04
C TYR A 512 15.40 2.59 -12.22
N TYR A 513 16.71 2.79 -12.22
CA TYR A 513 17.36 4.00 -11.76
C TYR A 513 18.60 4.24 -12.61
N ASP A 514 18.82 5.49 -13.02
CA ASP A 514 20.01 5.85 -13.78
C ASP A 514 21.19 6.18 -12.85
N PHE A 515 21.85 5.12 -12.38
CA PHE A 515 23.02 5.21 -11.51
C PHE A 515 24.14 6.05 -12.18
N ASP A 516 24.66 7.04 -11.46
CA ASP A 516 25.73 7.93 -11.95
C ASP A 516 25.42 8.67 -13.27
N HIS A 517 24.13 8.81 -13.62
CA HIS A 517 23.68 9.50 -14.84
C HIS A 517 24.28 8.91 -16.12
N LEU A 518 24.38 7.58 -16.18
CA LEU A 518 24.98 6.88 -17.31
C LEU A 518 24.10 6.94 -18.57
N PHE A 519 22.78 6.81 -18.40
CA PHE A 519 21.80 6.78 -19.48
C PHE A 519 21.27 8.16 -19.87
N SER A 520 21.06 9.06 -18.92
CA SER A 520 20.54 10.42 -19.16
C SER A 520 21.43 11.24 -20.10
N LYS A 521 22.73 10.92 -20.17
CA LYS A 521 23.65 11.47 -21.19
C LYS A 521 23.27 11.13 -22.63
N TRP A 522 22.52 10.05 -22.82
CA TRP A 522 22.18 9.47 -24.12
C TRP A 522 20.68 9.46 -24.42
N ILE A 523 19.85 9.81 -23.44
CA ILE A 523 18.39 9.87 -23.57
C ILE A 523 17.97 11.33 -23.39
N SER A 524 17.44 11.91 -24.45
CA SER A 524 16.83 13.24 -24.46
C SER A 524 15.33 13.16 -24.17
N SER A 525 14.71 14.29 -23.82
CA SER A 525 13.26 14.39 -23.64
C SER A 525 12.44 14.06 -24.89
N ASN A 526 13.08 14.11 -26.07
CA ASN A 526 12.45 13.80 -27.35
C ASN A 526 12.62 12.32 -27.73
N ASP A 527 13.45 11.57 -27.00
CA ASP A 527 13.63 10.16 -27.25
C ASP A 527 12.44 9.35 -26.74
N LYS A 528 12.01 8.41 -27.57
CA LYS A 528 11.06 7.38 -27.18
C LYS A 528 11.82 6.08 -26.97
N VAL A 529 11.87 5.64 -25.72
CA VAL A 529 12.70 4.52 -25.27
C VAL A 529 11.84 3.27 -25.15
N ALA A 530 12.09 2.26 -25.97
CA ALA A 530 11.52 0.94 -25.78
C ALA A 530 12.26 0.20 -24.66
N THR A 531 11.54 -0.46 -23.76
CA THR A 531 12.14 -1.10 -22.59
C THR A 531 11.82 -2.59 -22.53
N TYR A 532 12.81 -3.42 -22.19
CA TYR A 532 12.64 -4.86 -22.01
C TYR A 532 13.29 -5.38 -20.72
N GLY A 533 12.51 -6.12 -19.93
CA GLY A 533 12.96 -6.69 -18.66
C GLY A 533 13.12 -5.64 -17.56
N ILE A 534 12.60 -4.42 -17.76
CA ILE A 534 12.76 -3.29 -16.83
C ILE A 534 11.38 -2.89 -16.33
N SER A 535 11.27 -2.69 -15.02
CA SER A 535 10.09 -2.15 -14.35
C SER A 535 10.51 -1.04 -13.38
N GLY A 536 9.54 -0.39 -12.74
CA GLY A 536 9.81 0.60 -11.71
C GLY A 536 10.39 1.90 -12.22
N TYR A 537 9.63 2.62 -13.05
CA TYR A 537 10.02 3.87 -13.69
C TYR A 537 9.75 5.08 -12.79
N TYR A 538 9.99 4.96 -11.48
CA TYR A 538 9.72 6.06 -10.56
C TYR A 538 10.55 7.30 -10.91
N TYR A 539 11.84 7.07 -11.17
CA TYR A 539 12.86 8.09 -11.43
C TYR A 539 13.14 8.32 -12.92
N ALA A 540 12.39 7.66 -13.82
CA ALA A 540 12.54 7.91 -15.25
C ALA A 540 11.86 9.23 -15.62
N ASP A 541 12.56 10.04 -16.40
CA ASP A 541 12.14 11.37 -16.88
C ASP A 541 12.02 11.44 -18.41
N PHE A 542 12.00 10.28 -19.08
CA PHE A 542 11.90 10.14 -20.54
C PHE A 542 10.63 9.39 -20.97
N ASP A 543 10.24 9.55 -22.23
CA ASP A 543 9.11 8.82 -22.80
C ASP A 543 9.47 7.35 -23.01
N TYR A 544 8.84 6.43 -22.27
CA TYR A 544 9.17 5.01 -22.35
C TYR A 544 7.97 4.13 -22.74
N ILE A 545 8.20 3.12 -23.57
CA ILE A 545 7.19 2.16 -23.99
C ILE A 545 7.67 0.74 -23.72
N ASP A 546 6.86 -0.04 -23.02
CA ASP A 546 7.17 -1.43 -22.80
C ASP A 546 7.04 -2.22 -24.12
N ILE A 547 8.02 -3.09 -24.39
CA ILE A 547 8.11 -3.83 -25.65
C ILE A 547 6.87 -4.68 -25.97
N TYR A 548 6.13 -5.14 -24.95
CA TYR A 548 4.93 -5.96 -25.10
C TYR A 548 3.75 -5.17 -25.70
N TYR A 549 3.83 -3.84 -25.76
CA TYR A 549 2.89 -3.00 -26.53
C TYR A 549 3.26 -2.83 -27.99
N ILE A 550 4.53 -3.11 -28.33
CA ILE A 550 5.03 -2.99 -29.70
C ILE A 550 4.85 -4.33 -30.42
N PHE A 551 5.28 -5.42 -29.79
CA PHE A 551 5.23 -6.74 -30.41
C PHE A 551 3.97 -7.50 -30.00
N GLY A 552 3.18 -7.88 -31.01
CA GLY A 552 2.01 -8.74 -30.83
C GLY A 552 2.37 -10.22 -30.96
N LYS A 553 1.47 -11.12 -30.56
CA LYS A 553 1.65 -12.58 -30.77
C LYS A 553 1.98 -12.95 -32.22
N ASN A 554 1.38 -12.22 -33.17
CA ASN A 554 1.45 -12.53 -34.60
C ASN A 554 2.35 -11.57 -35.39
N ASN A 555 2.87 -10.51 -34.76
CA ASN A 555 3.75 -9.54 -35.42
C ASN A 555 4.96 -9.25 -34.54
N LYS A 556 6.07 -9.86 -34.91
CA LYS A 556 7.35 -9.87 -34.18
C LYS A 556 8.49 -9.31 -35.04
N SER A 557 8.20 -8.43 -36.00
CA SER A 557 9.26 -7.77 -36.77
C SER A 557 9.95 -6.72 -35.91
N PHE A 558 11.29 -6.73 -35.87
CA PHE A 558 12.08 -5.70 -35.20
C PHE A 558 11.78 -4.29 -35.74
N ASP A 559 11.37 -4.19 -37.01
CA ASP A 559 11.08 -2.92 -37.69
C ASP A 559 9.90 -2.16 -37.08
N LEU A 560 9.03 -2.84 -36.33
CA LEU A 560 7.95 -2.22 -35.56
C LEU A 560 8.44 -1.17 -34.56
N LEU A 561 9.68 -1.29 -34.07
CA LEU A 561 10.27 -0.28 -33.20
C LEU A 561 10.37 1.06 -33.95
N MET A 562 10.87 1.04 -35.18
CA MET A 562 10.97 2.23 -36.03
C MET A 562 9.60 2.76 -36.42
N GLU A 563 8.65 1.88 -36.77
CA GLU A 563 7.26 2.28 -37.07
C GLU A 563 6.57 2.98 -35.89
N LYS A 564 6.95 2.64 -34.66
CA LYS A 564 6.45 3.27 -33.43
C LYS A 564 7.26 4.50 -33.00
N ASN A 565 8.16 4.99 -33.86
CA ASN A 565 9.09 6.09 -33.60
C ASN A 565 9.96 5.86 -32.36
N VAL A 566 10.34 4.61 -32.08
CA VAL A 566 11.28 4.31 -31.01
C VAL A 566 12.69 4.67 -31.48
N THR A 567 13.37 5.53 -30.72
CA THR A 567 14.73 6.00 -31.03
C THR A 567 15.78 5.24 -30.23
N LYS A 568 15.39 4.69 -29.08
CA LYS A 568 16.29 3.99 -28.15
C LYS A 568 15.68 2.68 -27.67
N LEU A 569 16.51 1.69 -27.42
CA LEU A 569 16.12 0.41 -26.84
C LEU A 569 16.95 0.15 -25.59
N LEU A 570 16.28 0.03 -24.45
CA LEU A 570 16.89 -0.25 -23.16
C LEU A 570 16.54 -1.67 -22.73
N ILE A 571 17.55 -2.52 -22.62
CA ILE A 571 17.41 -3.95 -22.32
C ILE A 571 18.05 -4.24 -20.97
N LYS A 572 17.38 -5.03 -20.14
CA LYS A 572 17.96 -5.66 -18.95
C LYS A 572 18.02 -7.17 -19.11
N GLY A 573 19.16 -7.75 -18.70
CA GLY A 573 19.37 -9.20 -18.59
C GLY A 573 20.28 -9.78 -19.68
N GLY A 574 20.41 -9.11 -20.82
CA GLY A 574 21.20 -9.57 -21.95
C GLY A 574 21.53 -8.49 -22.95
N ASP A 575 22.20 -8.87 -24.04
CA ASP A 575 22.48 -8.00 -25.17
C ASP A 575 21.33 -8.03 -26.21
N ILE A 576 21.53 -7.40 -27.36
CA ILE A 576 20.55 -7.34 -28.44
C ILE A 576 20.19 -8.73 -28.99
N PHE A 577 21.15 -9.66 -29.06
CA PHE A 577 20.90 -11.00 -29.59
C PHE A 577 20.01 -11.79 -28.63
N TRP A 578 20.33 -11.75 -27.34
CA TRP A 578 19.49 -12.34 -26.30
C TRP A 578 18.06 -11.77 -26.31
N PHE A 579 17.92 -10.45 -26.46
CA PHE A 579 16.61 -9.80 -26.56
C PHE A 579 15.81 -10.32 -27.78
N CYS A 580 16.44 -10.38 -28.94
CA CYS A 580 15.79 -10.83 -30.16
C CYS A 580 15.42 -12.32 -30.13
N GLU A 581 16.27 -13.16 -29.56
CA GLU A 581 15.99 -14.57 -29.34
C GLU A 581 14.83 -14.76 -28.34
N SER A 582 14.88 -14.06 -27.20
CA SER A 582 13.88 -14.15 -26.12
C SER A 582 12.48 -13.78 -26.58
N LEU A 583 12.37 -12.85 -27.53
CA LEU A 583 11.09 -12.45 -28.13
C LEU A 583 10.78 -13.14 -29.46
N SER A 584 11.72 -13.93 -29.99
CA SER A 584 11.66 -14.55 -31.32
C SER A 584 11.40 -13.53 -32.44
N LEU A 585 12.15 -12.42 -32.44
CA LEU A 585 11.97 -11.33 -33.39
C LEU A 585 12.52 -11.68 -34.77
N GLN A 586 11.78 -11.29 -35.81
CA GLN A 586 12.20 -11.37 -37.20
C GLN A 586 13.00 -10.11 -37.58
N ASN A 587 13.92 -10.24 -38.55
CA ASN A 587 14.72 -9.14 -39.09
C ASN A 587 15.54 -8.35 -38.06
N CYS A 588 15.86 -8.96 -36.92
CA CYS A 588 16.78 -8.39 -35.95
C CYS A 588 18.21 -8.55 -36.46
N SER A 589 18.89 -7.42 -36.69
CA SER A 589 20.28 -7.38 -37.15
C SER A 589 21.04 -6.38 -36.31
N SER A 590 22.30 -6.70 -35.97
CA SER A 590 23.21 -5.81 -35.25
C SER A 590 23.42 -4.48 -35.97
N ASN A 591 23.19 -4.40 -37.28
CA ASN A 591 23.38 -3.18 -38.05
C ASN A 591 22.24 -2.16 -37.86
N LYS A 592 21.10 -2.57 -37.26
CA LYS A 592 19.96 -1.68 -36.97
C LYS A 592 20.07 -0.98 -35.62
N VAL A 593 21.03 -1.39 -34.80
CA VAL A 593 21.23 -0.84 -33.46
C VAL A 593 22.70 -0.53 -33.22
N LYS A 594 22.97 0.50 -32.44
CA LYS A 594 24.30 0.80 -31.94
C LYS A 594 24.25 0.84 -30.43
N LEU A 595 25.06 0.00 -29.78
CA LEU A 595 25.24 0.05 -28.33
C LEU A 595 25.85 1.41 -27.97
N LEU A 596 25.14 2.16 -27.13
CA LEU A 596 25.61 3.46 -26.63
C LEU A 596 26.36 3.26 -25.32
N VAL A 597 25.76 2.51 -24.40
CA VAL A 597 26.33 2.29 -23.07
C VAL A 597 25.79 1.01 -22.43
N SER A 598 26.59 0.41 -21.55
CA SER A 598 26.30 -0.81 -20.81
C SER A 598 26.69 -0.64 -19.35
N TYR A 599 25.88 -1.18 -18.43
CA TYR A 599 26.27 -1.29 -17.03
C TYR A 599 27.16 -2.51 -16.79
N PRO A 600 28.17 -2.41 -15.89
CA PRO A 600 28.98 -3.54 -15.51
C PRO A 600 28.14 -4.67 -14.86
N GLU A 601 28.61 -5.92 -15.00
CA GLU A 601 27.85 -7.14 -14.66
C GLU A 601 27.33 -7.21 -13.22
N GLY A 602 27.87 -6.42 -12.29
CA GLY A 602 27.42 -6.35 -10.90
C GLY A 602 26.06 -5.69 -10.68
N ILE A 603 25.58 -4.83 -11.60
CA ILE A 603 24.36 -4.01 -11.45
C ILE A 603 23.12 -4.70 -12.05
N GLY A 604 23.30 -5.87 -12.66
CA GLY A 604 22.41 -6.41 -13.68
C GLY A 604 22.84 -5.87 -15.06
N LYS A 605 22.85 -6.73 -16.07
CA LYS A 605 23.31 -6.37 -17.42
C LYS A 605 22.28 -5.46 -18.09
N TYR A 606 22.40 -4.14 -17.89
CA TYR A 606 21.59 -3.14 -18.60
C TYR A 606 22.34 -2.61 -19.81
N ASN A 607 21.69 -2.57 -20.96
CA ASN A 607 22.26 -2.09 -22.21
C ASN A 607 21.32 -1.09 -22.86
N LEU A 608 21.85 0.09 -23.21
CA LEU A 608 21.14 1.11 -23.98
C LEU A 608 21.66 1.15 -25.40
N TYR A 609 20.76 0.99 -26.36
CA TYR A 609 21.04 1.04 -27.78
C TYR A 609 20.34 2.24 -28.41
N SER A 610 20.99 2.89 -29.39
CA SER A 610 20.29 3.71 -30.37
C SER A 610 19.80 2.84 -31.50
N ILE A 611 18.57 3.08 -31.95
CA ILE A 611 18.03 2.49 -33.16
C ILE A 611 18.39 3.42 -34.32
N SER A 612 19.16 2.92 -35.28
CA SER A 612 19.68 3.75 -36.39
C SER A 612 18.70 3.77 -37.56
N GLU A 613 18.35 4.97 -38.03
CA GLU A 613 17.53 5.22 -39.22
C GLU A 613 18.22 4.91 -40.57
N SER A 614 19.30 4.11 -40.60
CA SER A 614 20.12 3.91 -41.81
C SER A 614 19.42 3.16 -42.98
N THR A 615 18.09 3.06 -42.97
CA THR A 615 17.24 2.67 -44.11
C THR A 615 15.99 3.54 -44.28
N ARG A 616 16.00 4.81 -43.85
CA ARG A 616 15.20 5.85 -44.52
C ARG A 616 16.05 6.49 -45.61
N LEU A 617 16.29 5.76 -46.69
CA LEU A 617 16.56 6.43 -47.96
C LEU A 617 15.23 7.08 -48.40
N PRO A 618 15.24 8.36 -48.80
CA PRO A 618 14.04 9.07 -49.25
C PRO A 618 13.33 8.35 -50.41
#